data_AF-T0JD13-F1
#
_entry.id   AF-T0JD13-F1
#
_cell.length_a   1.000
_cell.length_b   1.000
_cell.length_c   1.000
_cell.angle_alpha   90.00
_cell.angle_beta   90.00
_cell.angle_gamma   90.00
#
_symmetry.space_group_name_H-M   'P 1'
#
loop_
_entity.id
_entity.type
_entity.pdbx_description
1 polymer ?
#
loop_
_entity_poly.entity_id
_entity_poly.type
_entity_poly.pdbx_seq_one_letter_code
_entity_poly.pdbx_strand_id
1 'polypeptide(L)'
;MQKILQDVHIGANIQRLRKSRGYSQTDMVTKLQLSGRSMSRANYAHIEQGVRNIYVSDLILFKEIFDVDFEEFFKGLTPQKN
;
A
#
# COMPACT_ATOMS: atom_id res chain seq x y z
N MET A 1 1.77 12.75 -18.15
CA MET A 1 1.42 12.02 -16.91
C MET A 1 2.72 11.60 -16.25
N GLN A 2 3.04 12.13 -15.07
CA GLN A 2 4.27 11.81 -14.35
C GLN A 2 4.07 10.49 -13.57
N LYS A 3 5.10 9.64 -13.52
CA LYS A 3 5.06 8.33 -12.84
C LYS A 3 6.17 8.25 -11.80
N ILE A 4 5.86 7.65 -10.66
CA ILE A 4 6.87 7.14 -9.72
C ILE A 4 7.04 5.66 -10.06
N LEU A 5 8.25 5.26 -10.42
CA LEU A 5 8.56 3.86 -10.70
C LEU A 5 8.95 3.17 -9.39
N GLN A 6 8.38 1.99 -9.10
CA GLN A 6 8.74 1.20 -7.93
C GLN A 6 9.89 0.25 -8.26
N ASP A 7 11.11 0.79 -8.31
CA ASP A 7 12.35 0.02 -8.39
C ASP A 7 12.68 -0.71 -7.07
N VAL A 8 12.13 -0.22 -5.95
CA VAL A 8 12.12 -0.90 -4.65
C VAL A 8 10.67 -1.14 -4.18
N HIS A 9 10.38 -2.33 -3.68
CA HIS A 9 9.02 -2.76 -3.36
C HIS A 9 8.57 -2.34 -1.94
N ILE A 10 7.56 -1.46 -1.86
CA ILE A 10 6.92 -1.08 -0.59
C ILE A 10 5.81 -2.05 -0.13
N GLY A 11 5.48 -3.06 -0.95
CA GLY A 11 4.37 -3.98 -0.70
C GLY A 11 4.47 -4.76 0.62
N ALA A 12 5.69 -5.18 1.00
CA ALA A 12 5.95 -5.84 2.28
C ALA A 12 5.65 -4.93 3.49
N ASN A 13 5.96 -3.64 3.38
CA ASN A 13 5.64 -2.66 4.42
C ASN A 13 4.14 -2.40 4.53
N ILE A 14 3.43 -2.30 3.40
CA ILE A 14 1.97 -2.21 3.38
C ILE A 14 1.34 -3.42 4.07
N GLN A 15 1.83 -4.62 3.77
CA GLN A 15 1.34 -5.84 4.40
C GLN A 15 1.61 -5.85 5.92
N ARG A 16 2.82 -5.46 6.34
CA ARG A 16 3.18 -5.34 7.75
C ARG A 16 2.23 -4.37 8.48
N LEU A 17 2.01 -3.20 7.90
CA LEU A 17 1.11 -2.18 8.46
C LEU A 17 -0.33 -2.69 8.57
N ARG A 18 -0.86 -3.31 7.51
CA ARG A 18 -2.20 -3.91 7.54
C ARG A 18 -2.33 -4.95 8.66
N LYS A 19 -1.36 -5.87 8.76
CA LYS A 19 -1.35 -6.91 9.81
C LYS A 19 -1.23 -6.30 11.22
N SER A 20 -0.47 -5.23 11.39
CA SER A 20 -0.34 -4.53 12.68
C SER A 20 -1.65 -3.91 13.18
N ARG A 21 -2.56 -3.58 12.25
CA ARG A 21 -3.92 -3.11 12.55
C ARG A 21 -4.94 -4.24 12.69
N GLY A 22 -4.52 -5.50 12.56
CA GLY A 22 -5.42 -6.67 12.64
C GLY A 22 -6.34 -6.83 11.43
N TYR A 23 -6.08 -6.15 10.31
CA TYR A 23 -6.96 -6.17 9.14
C TYR A 23 -6.63 -7.35 8.22
N SER A 24 -7.66 -8.05 7.75
CA SER A 24 -7.57 -8.91 6.57
C SER A 24 -7.45 -8.06 5.29
N GLN A 25 -7.09 -8.69 4.17
CA GLN A 25 -7.11 -7.99 2.87
C GLN A 25 -8.52 -7.52 2.50
N THR A 26 -9.55 -8.28 2.90
CA THR A 26 -10.95 -7.92 2.69
C THR A 26 -11.31 -6.67 3.50
N ASP A 27 -10.92 -6.62 4.78
CA ASP A 27 -11.18 -5.44 5.63
C ASP A 27 -10.56 -4.17 5.05
N MET A 28 -9.34 -4.30 4.51
CA MET A 28 -8.67 -3.17 3.88
C MET A 28 -9.43 -2.68 2.63
N VAL A 29 -9.89 -3.60 1.78
CA VAL A 29 -10.71 -3.25 0.62
C VAL A 29 -12.02 -2.58 1.02
N THR A 30 -12.69 -3.08 2.06
CA THR A 30 -13.91 -2.45 2.58
C THR A 30 -13.65 -1.02 3.07
N LYS A 31 -12.55 -0.79 3.79
CA LYS A 31 -12.17 0.56 4.27
C LYS A 31 -11.85 1.52 3.11
N LEU A 32 -11.16 1.02 2.08
CA LEU A 32 -10.91 1.80 0.87
C LEU A 32 -12.19 2.17 0.15
N GLN A 33 -13.13 1.22 0.05
CA GLN A 33 -14.43 1.46 -0.57
C GLN A 33 -15.23 2.53 0.19
N LEU A 34 -15.24 2.47 1.53
CA LEU A 34 -15.86 3.50 2.38
C LEU A 34 -15.19 4.88 2.20
N SER A 35 -13.92 4.91 1.80
CA SER A 35 -13.16 6.13 1.50
C SER A 35 -13.27 6.55 0.03
N GLY A 36 -14.23 6.01 -0.72
CA GLY A 36 -14.47 6.35 -2.13
C GLY A 36 -13.56 5.65 -3.15
N ARG A 37 -12.75 4.67 -2.72
CA ARG A 37 -11.84 3.92 -3.58
C ARG A 37 -12.26 2.45 -3.74
N SER A 38 -12.85 2.13 -4.88
CA SER A 38 -13.22 0.75 -5.21
C SER A 38 -12.03 -0.02 -5.80
N MET A 39 -11.70 -1.18 -5.21
CA MET A 39 -10.78 -2.16 -5.78
C MET A 39 -11.11 -3.57 -5.32
N SER A 40 -10.67 -4.59 -6.06
CA SER A 40 -10.84 -5.99 -5.64
C SER A 40 -9.81 -6.39 -4.58
N ARG A 41 -10.15 -7.39 -3.76
CA ARG A 41 -9.19 -8.03 -2.84
C ARG A 41 -7.94 -8.55 -3.56
N ALA A 42 -8.10 -9.09 -4.77
CA ALA A 42 -6.97 -9.56 -5.58
C ALA A 42 -6.05 -8.40 -6.03
N ASN A 43 -6.62 -7.27 -6.44
CA ASN A 43 -5.81 -6.09 -6.78
C ASN A 43 -5.02 -5.57 -5.58
N TYR A 44 -5.65 -5.52 -4.40
CA TYR A 44 -4.97 -5.17 -3.17
C TYR A 44 -3.86 -6.18 -2.80
N ALA A 45 -4.12 -7.48 -2.96
CA ALA A 45 -3.10 -8.52 -2.74
C ALA A 45 -1.90 -8.37 -3.68
N HIS A 46 -2.11 -8.05 -4.96
CA HIS A 46 -1.03 -7.82 -5.92
C HIS A 46 -0.21 -6.56 -5.60
N ILE A 47 -0.83 -5.56 -4.97
CA ILE A 47 -0.11 -4.40 -4.42
C ILE A 47 0.85 -4.83 -3.31
N GLU A 48 0.37 -5.64 -2.35
CA GLU A 48 1.23 -6.15 -1.28
C GLU A 48 2.37 -7.04 -1.78
N GLN A 49 2.14 -7.78 -2.87
CA GLN A 49 3.15 -8.62 -3.51
C GLN A 49 4.12 -7.84 -4.41
N GLY A 50 3.90 -6.54 -4.63
CA GLY A 50 4.73 -5.74 -5.53
C GLY A 50 4.53 -6.03 -7.03
N VAL A 51 3.52 -6.83 -7.39
CA VAL A 51 3.19 -7.19 -8.78
C VAL A 51 2.40 -6.09 -9.47
N ARG A 52 1.69 -5.25 -8.69
CA ARG A 52 0.86 -4.16 -9.21
C ARG A 52 1.34 -2.81 -8.69
N ASN A 53 1.38 -1.83 -9.59
CA ASN A 53 1.60 -0.43 -9.24
C ASN A 53 0.50 0.10 -8.31
N ILE A 54 0.90 1.01 -7.44
CA ILE A 54 0.03 1.72 -6.48
C ILE A 54 -0.18 3.14 -6.99
N TYR A 55 -1.42 3.63 -6.94
CA TYR A 55 -1.67 5.03 -7.23
C TYR A 55 -1.28 5.90 -6.04
N VAL A 56 -0.76 7.10 -6.28
CA VAL A 56 -0.42 8.04 -5.18
C VAL A 56 -1.63 8.33 -4.30
N SER A 57 -2.83 8.44 -4.87
CA SER A 57 -4.08 8.57 -4.13
C SER A 57 -4.35 7.38 -3.18
N ASP A 58 -3.99 6.16 -3.59
CA ASP A 58 -4.14 4.98 -2.75
C ASP A 58 -3.16 5.02 -1.59
N LEU A 59 -1.93 5.50 -1.82
CA LEU A 59 -0.93 5.64 -0.78
C LEU A 59 -1.38 6.65 0.30
N ILE A 60 -2.04 7.74 -0.10
CA ILE A 60 -2.65 8.71 0.83
C ILE A 60 -3.77 8.04 1.64
N LEU A 61 -4.67 7.29 1.00
CA LEU A 61 -5.73 6.56 1.71
C LEU A 61 -5.16 5.49 2.64
N PHE A 62 -4.08 4.81 2.26
CA PHE A 62 -3.43 3.82 3.13
C PHE A 62 -2.86 4.50 4.37
N LYS A 63 -2.26 5.69 4.23
CA LYS A 63 -1.77 6.50 5.34
C LYS A 63 -2.88 6.84 6.33
N GLU A 64 -4.04 7.25 5.83
CA GLU A 64 -5.22 7.57 6.66
C GLU A 64 -5.82 6.32 7.33
N ILE A 65 -6.03 5.24 6.58
CA ILE A 65 -6.65 4.01 7.09
C ILE A 65 -5.74 3.31 8.12
N PHE A 66 -4.43 3.31 7.88
CA PHE A 66 -3.47 2.74 8.80
C PHE A 66 -3.06 3.71 9.90
N ASP A 67 -3.44 4.98 9.86
CA ASP A 67 -3.09 5.99 10.85
C ASP A 67 -1.58 5.99 11.17
N VAL A 68 -0.76 6.20 10.15
CA VAL A 68 0.71 6.25 10.24
C VAL A 68 1.27 7.43 9.47
N ASP A 69 2.57 7.70 9.64
CA ASP A 69 3.30 8.63 8.79
C ASP A 69 3.77 7.95 7.50
N PHE A 70 4.08 8.72 6.46
CA PHE A 70 4.43 8.19 5.14
C PHE A 70 5.75 7.38 5.15
N GLU A 71 6.67 7.70 6.06
CA GLU A 71 7.96 7.03 6.22
C GLU A 71 7.79 5.53 6.51
N GLU A 72 6.70 5.12 7.15
CA GLU A 72 6.45 3.72 7.48
C GLU A 72 6.26 2.83 6.24
N PHE A 73 5.86 3.40 5.10
CA PHE A 73 5.80 2.66 3.82
C PHE A 73 7.19 2.37 3.25
N PHE A 74 8.19 3.18 3.60
CA PHE A 74 9.56 3.09 3.07
C PHE A 74 10.56 2.52 4.08
N LYS A 75 10.09 2.14 5.27
CA LYS A 75 10.92 1.62 6.36
C LYS A 75 11.79 0.45 5.90
N GLY A 76 13.10 0.55 6.14
CA GLY A 76 14.07 -0.49 5.79
C GLY A 76 14.36 -0.62 4.30
N LEU A 77 13.79 0.24 3.45
CA LEU A 77 14.13 0.28 2.03
C LEU A 77 15.37 1.14 1.83
N THR A 78 16.30 0.62 1.02
CA THR A 78 17.48 1.34 0.55
C THR A 78 17.48 1.34 -0.96
N PRO A 79 17.93 2.44 -1.62
CA PRO A 79 18.10 2.44 -3.07
C PRO A 79 18.99 1.27 -3.50
N GLN A 80 18.60 0.55 -4.55
CA GLN A 80 19.48 -0.44 -5.15
C GLN A 80 20.66 0.30 -5.78
N LYS A 81 21.88 -0.09 -5.43
CA LYS A 81 23.07 0.39 -6.13
C LYS A 81 23.14 -0.38 -7.45
N ASN A 82 22.90 0.33 -8.55
CA ASN A 82 23.21 -0.16 -9.88
C ASN A 82 24.72 -0.22 -10.09
#